data_AF-A0A3A1YX35-F1
#
_entry.id   AF-A0A3A1YX35-F1
#
_cell.length_a   1.000
_cell.length_b   1.000
_cell.length_c   1.000
_cell.angle_alpha   90.00
_cell.angle_beta   90.00
_cell.angle_gamma   90.00
#
_symmetry.space_group_name_H-M   'P 1'
#
loop_
_entity.id
_entity.type
_entity.pdbx_description
1 polymer ?
#
loop_
_entity_poly.entity_id
_entity_poly.type
_entity_poly.pdbx_seq_one_letter_code
_entity_poly.pdbx_strand_id
1 'polypeptide(L)'
;MIFHALALATALVAPNLVLATTAEKTEEKAQSQSEALFEQAPAALKKLLATHDSIDKRFNVSSNLTGWVVKKDGRELVLYTVAPENQVVVGSLYDDQGEDLTVAYLKQYTSRFDEAPPALLPDDARSNLWSALESTWFVQSPAAKEANSDDALAKTVYVLADMQCIYCHLLWQMSHNVMQEGFDMRWIPVAVLSPASWQQATALMQHDKPYTLLDQLMRSKVAKVQIDQDKAQQTDQALHANNALMQQYGLMGTPALVWKDDQGQVQVAQGIPPPKELEKIVGKGLGTMPPDVKQKIASLYKKEQ
;
A
#
# COMPACT_ATOMS: atom_id res chain seq x y z
N MET A 1 -53.68 63.94 4.75
CA MET A 1 -54.18 63.29 5.98
C MET A 1 -55.24 62.27 5.60
N ILE A 2 -54.86 61.01 5.32
CA ILE A 2 -55.78 59.88 5.22
C ILE A 2 -55.03 58.64 5.73
N PHE A 3 -55.56 58.02 6.78
CA PHE A 3 -55.15 56.74 7.35
C PHE A 3 -55.20 55.62 6.30
N HIS A 4 -54.26 54.66 6.32
CA HIS A 4 -54.44 53.37 5.64
C HIS A 4 -54.09 52.20 6.56
N ALA A 5 -54.89 51.15 6.38
CA ALA A 5 -55.16 50.07 7.30
C ALA A 5 -54.02 49.04 7.41
N LEU A 6 -54.00 48.41 8.59
CA LEU A 6 -53.24 47.23 8.96
C LEU A 6 -53.86 45.98 8.29
N ALA A 7 -53.06 45.14 7.65
CA ALA A 7 -53.46 43.79 7.23
C ALA A 7 -52.53 42.76 7.88
N LEU A 8 -53.10 41.92 8.75
CA LEU A 8 -52.45 40.72 9.29
C LEU A 8 -52.40 39.63 8.19
N ALA A 9 -51.21 39.11 7.91
CA ALA A 9 -51.04 37.88 7.15
C ALA A 9 -50.70 36.73 8.11
N THR A 10 -51.62 35.79 8.27
CA THR A 10 -51.41 34.51 8.95
C THR A 10 -50.71 33.55 7.98
N ALA A 11 -49.46 33.18 8.27
CA ALA A 11 -48.75 32.12 7.56
C ALA A 11 -49.07 30.76 8.21
N LEU A 12 -49.69 29.85 7.44
CA LEU A 12 -49.79 28.44 7.79
C LEU A 12 -48.40 27.79 7.71
N VAL A 13 -47.96 27.15 8.79
CA VAL A 13 -46.82 26.23 8.78
C VAL A 13 -47.34 24.85 8.38
N ALA A 14 -46.94 24.36 7.20
CA ALA A 14 -47.09 22.95 6.83
C ALA A 14 -45.93 22.13 7.43
N PRO A 15 -46.15 20.90 7.90
CA PRO A 15 -45.08 20.06 8.40
C PRO A 15 -44.21 19.54 7.24
N ASN A 16 -42.91 19.84 7.27
CA ASN A 16 -41.94 19.22 6.39
C ASN A 16 -41.83 17.72 6.73
N LEU A 17 -42.36 16.87 5.85
CA LEU A 17 -42.09 15.45 5.85
C LEU A 17 -40.70 15.25 5.22
N VAL A 18 -39.66 15.07 6.05
CA VAL A 18 -38.30 14.79 5.60
C VAL A 18 -38.25 13.34 5.09
N LEU A 19 -38.23 13.16 3.77
CA LEU A 19 -37.90 11.89 3.13
C LEU A 19 -36.37 11.74 3.12
N ALA A 20 -35.82 11.06 4.14
CA ALA A 20 -34.41 10.69 4.14
C ALA A 20 -34.08 9.84 2.90
N THR A 21 -33.03 10.23 2.20
CA THR A 21 -32.61 9.57 0.95
C THR A 21 -32.05 8.17 1.24
N THR A 22 -32.01 7.30 0.23
CA THR A 22 -31.42 5.95 0.35
C THR A 22 -29.94 5.97 0.72
N ALA A 23 -29.22 7.05 0.38
CA ALA A 23 -27.82 7.26 0.75
C ALA A 23 -27.67 7.53 2.26
N GLU A 24 -28.46 8.45 2.82
CA GLU A 24 -28.45 8.75 4.26
C GLU A 24 -28.80 7.52 5.10
N LYS A 25 -29.79 6.72 4.68
CA LYS A 25 -30.13 5.47 5.37
C LYS A 25 -29.02 4.42 5.35
N THR A 26 -28.15 4.46 4.34
CA THR A 26 -27.03 3.51 4.21
C THR A 26 -25.88 3.93 5.10
N GLU A 27 -25.58 5.23 5.16
CA GLU A 27 -24.57 5.80 6.06
C GLU A 27 -24.95 5.64 7.54
N GLU A 28 -26.20 5.93 7.90
CA GLU A 28 -26.70 5.79 9.27
C GLU A 28 -26.62 4.34 9.78
N LYS A 29 -26.90 3.36 8.89
CA LYS A 29 -26.78 1.94 9.20
C LYS A 29 -25.33 1.49 9.36
N ALA A 30 -24.42 1.97 8.51
CA ALA A 30 -23.00 1.65 8.60
C ALA A 30 -22.38 2.22 9.88
N GLN A 31 -22.77 3.44 10.25
CA GLN A 31 -22.30 4.11 11.46
C GLN A 31 -22.81 3.39 12.73
N SER A 32 -24.10 3.03 12.77
CA SER A 32 -24.66 2.24 13.87
C SER A 32 -23.99 0.86 14.04
N GLN A 33 -23.63 0.21 12.93
CA GLN A 33 -22.90 -1.07 12.98
C GLN A 33 -21.48 -0.89 13.53
N SER A 34 -20.76 0.16 13.10
CA SER A 34 -19.42 0.46 13.60
C SER A 34 -19.42 0.73 15.10
N GLU A 35 -20.38 1.51 15.61
CA GLU A 35 -20.52 1.78 17.05
C GLU A 35 -20.76 0.49 17.86
N ALA A 36 -21.64 -0.39 17.37
CA ALA A 36 -21.91 -1.67 18.03
C ALA A 36 -20.69 -2.60 18.05
N LEU A 37 -19.87 -2.59 17.00
CA LEU A 37 -18.62 -3.35 16.93
C LEU A 37 -17.55 -2.75 17.85
N PHE A 38 -17.44 -1.43 17.87
CA PHE A 38 -16.57 -0.70 18.79
C PHE A 38 -16.89 -1.09 20.22
N GLU A 39 -18.16 -1.10 20.63
CA GLU A 39 -18.53 -1.44 22.00
C GLU A 39 -18.15 -2.86 22.43
N GLN A 40 -18.19 -3.81 21.49
CA GLN A 40 -17.80 -5.20 21.72
C GLN A 40 -16.29 -5.45 21.65
N ALA A 41 -15.50 -4.45 21.24
CA ALA A 41 -14.06 -4.59 21.10
C ALA A 41 -13.35 -4.68 22.46
N PRO A 42 -12.30 -5.51 22.59
CA PRO A 42 -11.45 -5.54 23.78
C PRO A 42 -10.87 -4.16 24.10
N ALA A 43 -10.64 -3.90 25.39
CA ALA A 43 -10.18 -2.60 25.86
C ALA A 43 -8.84 -2.16 25.21
N ALA A 44 -7.94 -3.10 24.93
CA ALA A 44 -6.68 -2.79 24.24
C ALA A 44 -6.91 -2.29 22.80
N LEU A 45 -7.88 -2.86 22.08
CA LEU A 45 -8.24 -2.41 20.74
C LEU A 45 -8.90 -1.03 20.78
N LYS A 46 -9.85 -0.82 21.69
CA LYS A 46 -10.48 0.51 21.90
C LYS A 46 -9.43 1.60 22.16
N LYS A 47 -8.40 1.31 22.98
CA LYS A 47 -7.31 2.27 23.30
C LYS A 47 -6.40 2.60 22.11
N LEU A 48 -6.33 1.73 21.10
CA LEU A 48 -5.50 1.94 19.92
C LEU A 48 -6.20 2.84 18.87
N LEU A 49 -7.52 2.91 18.93
CA LEU A 49 -8.35 3.67 17.99
C LEU A 49 -8.57 5.09 18.51
N ALA A 50 -8.39 6.08 17.64
CA ALA A 50 -8.74 7.48 17.87
C ALA A 50 -10.23 7.72 17.61
N THR A 51 -10.74 8.90 17.99
CA THR A 51 -12.16 9.25 17.83
C THR A 51 -12.65 9.22 16.38
N HIS A 52 -11.75 9.42 15.41
CA HIS A 52 -12.06 9.37 13.97
C HIS A 52 -11.83 7.99 13.35
N ASP A 53 -11.41 6.99 14.11
CA ASP A 53 -11.23 5.62 13.63
C ASP A 53 -12.53 4.80 13.78
N SER A 54 -12.76 3.82 12.91
CA SER A 54 -13.94 2.93 12.94
C SER A 54 -13.57 1.45 12.97
N ILE A 55 -14.52 0.62 13.43
CA ILE A 55 -14.43 -0.84 13.30
C ILE A 55 -15.51 -1.27 12.32
N ASP A 56 -15.09 -1.69 11.13
CA ASP A 56 -16.00 -2.02 10.05
C ASP A 56 -16.45 -3.49 10.14
N LYS A 57 -15.59 -4.37 10.68
CA LYS A 57 -15.88 -5.79 10.79
C LYS A 57 -15.18 -6.50 11.95
N ARG A 58 -15.81 -7.55 12.45
CA ARG A 58 -15.21 -8.58 13.32
C ARG A 58 -15.39 -9.95 12.68
N PHE A 59 -14.37 -10.80 12.72
CA PHE A 59 -14.43 -12.17 12.21
C PHE A 59 -13.59 -13.14 13.06
N ASN A 60 -13.95 -14.42 13.04
CA ASN A 60 -13.26 -15.46 13.79
C ASN A 60 -12.08 -16.01 12.98
N VAL A 61 -10.88 -16.05 13.57
CA VAL A 61 -9.70 -16.68 12.96
C VAL A 61 -9.48 -18.07 13.55
N SER A 62 -9.46 -18.18 14.87
CA SER A 62 -9.39 -19.44 15.61
C SER A 62 -10.09 -19.28 16.96
N SER A 63 -10.16 -20.35 17.78
CA SER A 63 -10.85 -20.31 19.08
C SER A 63 -10.37 -19.19 20.01
N ASN A 64 -9.10 -18.78 19.88
CA ASN A 64 -8.48 -17.77 20.74
C ASN A 64 -8.06 -16.51 19.96
N LEU A 65 -8.31 -16.45 18.66
CA LEU A 65 -7.85 -15.36 17.80
C LEU A 65 -9.04 -14.78 17.03
N THR A 66 -9.29 -13.49 17.25
CA THR A 66 -10.35 -12.74 16.56
C THR A 66 -9.70 -11.67 15.68
N GLY A 67 -10.15 -11.58 14.43
CA GLY A 67 -9.75 -10.55 13.48
C GLY A 67 -10.72 -9.37 13.47
N TRP A 68 -10.19 -8.17 13.27
CA TRP A 68 -10.92 -6.92 13.26
C TRP A 68 -10.51 -6.11 12.05
N VAL A 69 -11.47 -5.77 11.19
CA VAL A 69 -11.27 -4.78 10.13
C VAL A 69 -11.52 -3.42 10.75
N VAL A 70 -10.50 -2.57 10.74
CA VAL A 70 -10.57 -1.22 11.27
C VAL A 70 -10.20 -0.23 10.20
N LYS A 71 -10.89 0.91 10.18
CA LYS A 71 -10.47 2.08 9.42
C LYS A 71 -9.75 3.02 10.37
N LYS A 72 -8.41 2.99 10.34
CA LYS A 72 -7.56 3.82 11.18
C LYS A 72 -6.85 4.88 10.35
N ASP A 73 -7.04 6.16 10.68
CA ASP A 73 -6.47 7.29 9.92
C ASP A 73 -6.78 7.20 8.40
N GLY A 74 -8.01 6.78 8.07
CA GLY A 74 -8.45 6.56 6.69
C GLY A 74 -7.96 5.26 6.04
N ARG A 75 -7.24 4.40 6.77
CA ARG A 75 -6.63 3.16 6.27
C ARG A 75 -7.39 1.94 6.75
N GLU A 76 -7.76 1.05 5.83
CA GLU A 76 -8.30 -0.25 6.19
C GLU A 76 -7.16 -1.20 6.61
N LEU A 77 -7.23 -1.67 7.86
CA LEU A 77 -6.29 -2.59 8.47
C LEU A 77 -7.03 -3.81 9.01
N VAL A 78 -6.33 -4.94 9.06
CA VAL A 78 -6.76 -6.10 9.83
C VAL A 78 -5.88 -6.19 11.07
N LEU A 79 -6.50 -6.11 12.25
CA LEU A 79 -5.85 -6.26 13.56
C LEU A 79 -6.38 -7.51 14.24
N TYR A 80 -5.61 -8.06 15.17
CA TYR A 80 -6.00 -9.28 15.88
C TYR A 80 -6.09 -9.05 17.38
N THR A 81 -7.04 -9.69 18.02
CA THR A 81 -7.09 -9.79 19.49
C THR A 81 -6.93 -11.23 19.93
N VAL A 82 -6.10 -11.44 20.96
CA VAL A 82 -5.79 -12.76 21.51
C VAL A 82 -6.51 -12.94 22.84
N ALA A 83 -7.36 -13.97 22.92
CA ALA A 83 -8.01 -14.40 24.15
C ALA A 83 -7.10 -15.34 24.96
N PRO A 84 -7.20 -15.37 26.31
CA PRO A 84 -8.13 -14.59 27.15
C PRO A 84 -7.60 -13.20 27.53
N GLU A 85 -6.34 -12.89 27.20
CA GLU A 85 -5.60 -11.75 27.78
C GLU A 85 -5.94 -10.39 27.16
N ASN A 86 -6.93 -10.32 26.25
CA ASN A 86 -7.41 -9.10 25.61
C ASN A 86 -6.29 -8.23 25.01
N GLN A 87 -5.21 -8.87 24.56
CA GLN A 87 -4.09 -8.21 23.88
C GLN A 87 -4.45 -7.95 22.42
N VAL A 88 -3.87 -6.90 21.84
CA VAL A 88 -3.93 -6.63 20.40
C VAL A 88 -2.58 -6.95 19.77
N VAL A 89 -2.63 -7.67 18.65
CA VAL A 89 -1.50 -7.91 17.76
C VAL A 89 -1.70 -7.07 16.50
N VAL A 90 -0.67 -6.30 16.17
CA VAL A 90 -0.57 -5.53 14.93
C VAL A 90 0.52 -6.18 14.08
N GLY A 91 0.16 -6.72 12.91
CA GLY A 91 1.11 -7.36 12.01
C GLY A 91 0.47 -8.40 11.09
N SER A 92 1.32 -9.15 10.38
CA SER A 92 0.90 -10.26 9.52
C SER A 92 0.72 -11.55 10.31
N LEU A 93 -0.33 -12.30 9.96
CA LEU A 93 -0.60 -13.64 10.46
C LEU A 93 -0.30 -14.63 9.34
N TYR A 94 0.53 -15.64 9.63
CA TYR A 94 0.88 -16.69 8.67
C TYR A 94 0.35 -18.05 9.14
N ASP A 95 -0.03 -18.91 8.19
CA ASP A 95 -0.34 -20.32 8.46
C ASP A 95 0.93 -21.20 8.45
N ASP A 96 0.74 -22.52 8.64
CA ASP A 96 1.83 -23.50 8.63
C ASP A 96 2.39 -23.79 7.23
N GLN A 97 1.73 -23.31 6.18
CA GLN A 97 2.22 -23.33 4.79
C GLN A 97 3.03 -22.05 4.45
N GLY A 98 2.99 -21.04 5.33
CA GLY A 98 3.66 -19.77 5.15
C GLY A 98 2.90 -18.77 4.28
N GLU A 99 1.58 -18.93 4.11
CA GLU A 99 0.71 -17.95 3.45
C GLU A 99 0.35 -16.80 4.41
N ASP A 100 0.33 -15.55 3.92
CA ASP A 100 -0.08 -14.39 4.73
C ASP A 100 -1.61 -14.27 4.76
N LEU A 101 -2.21 -14.77 5.83
CA LEU A 101 -3.64 -14.72 6.07
C LEU A 101 -4.15 -13.28 6.25
N THR A 102 -3.33 -12.36 6.77
CA THR A 102 -3.72 -10.94 6.90
C THR A 102 -4.02 -10.35 5.54
N VAL A 103 -3.23 -10.66 4.52
CA VAL A 103 -3.49 -10.21 3.15
C VAL A 103 -4.78 -10.84 2.59
N ALA A 104 -5.00 -12.13 2.83
CA ALA A 104 -6.22 -12.80 2.43
C ALA A 104 -7.46 -12.13 3.05
N TYR A 105 -7.43 -11.83 4.35
CA TYR A 105 -8.53 -11.16 5.05
C TYR A 105 -8.73 -9.72 4.61
N LEU A 106 -7.67 -8.97 4.36
CA LEU A 106 -7.82 -7.63 3.79
C LEU A 106 -8.48 -7.73 2.41
N LYS A 107 -8.04 -8.62 1.52
CA LYS A 107 -8.68 -8.83 0.21
C LYS A 107 -10.14 -9.27 0.34
N GLN A 108 -10.47 -10.09 1.33
CA GLN A 108 -11.82 -10.60 1.53
C GLN A 108 -12.78 -9.55 2.12
N TYR A 109 -12.28 -8.66 2.98
CA TYR A 109 -13.13 -7.83 3.83
C TYR A 109 -13.01 -6.34 3.60
N THR A 110 -12.10 -5.90 2.73
CA THR A 110 -11.83 -4.49 2.47
C THR A 110 -11.83 -4.23 0.97
N SER A 111 -12.15 -3.01 0.55
CA SER A 111 -12.05 -2.63 -0.87
C SER A 111 -10.61 -2.28 -1.27
N ARG A 112 -9.66 -2.33 -0.33
CA ARG A 112 -8.22 -2.08 -0.53
C ARG A 112 -7.60 -2.77 -1.75
N PHE A 113 -8.14 -3.91 -2.18
CA PHE A 113 -7.64 -4.69 -3.33
C PHE A 113 -8.61 -4.75 -4.52
N ASP A 114 -9.84 -4.29 -4.36
CA ASP A 114 -10.89 -4.36 -5.39
C ASP A 114 -10.87 -3.13 -6.32
N GLU A 115 -10.32 -2.03 -5.83
CA GLU A 115 -10.12 -0.81 -6.60
C GLU A 115 -8.61 -0.67 -6.92
N ALA A 116 -8.29 -0.12 -8.09
CA ALA A 116 -6.98 0.54 -8.23
C ALA A 116 -6.83 1.46 -7.01
N PRO A 117 -5.66 1.49 -6.32
CA PRO A 117 -5.50 2.34 -5.13
C PRO A 117 -6.07 3.71 -5.48
N PRO A 118 -6.92 4.32 -4.62
CA PRO A 118 -7.65 5.51 -5.02
C PRO A 118 -6.68 6.45 -5.70
N ALA A 119 -6.90 6.70 -6.99
CA ALA A 119 -6.69 8.04 -7.48
C ALA A 119 -7.47 8.88 -6.46
N LEU A 120 -6.85 9.78 -5.72
CA LEU A 120 -6.15 10.90 -6.30
C LEU A 120 -5.10 11.35 -5.27
N LEU A 121 -3.83 10.95 -5.44
CA LEU A 121 -2.82 11.97 -5.18
C LEU A 121 -3.16 13.09 -6.18
N PRO A 122 -3.50 14.30 -5.73
CA PRO A 122 -3.75 15.39 -6.66
C PRO A 122 -2.49 15.62 -7.53
N ASP A 123 -2.68 16.15 -8.73
CA ASP A 123 -1.62 16.20 -9.77
C ASP A 123 -0.33 16.85 -9.26
N ASP A 124 -0.46 17.87 -8.40
CA ASP A 124 0.64 18.52 -7.70
C ASP A 124 1.37 17.57 -6.76
N ALA A 125 0.65 16.78 -5.96
CA ALA A 125 1.25 15.76 -5.11
C ALA A 125 1.94 14.65 -5.91
N ARG A 126 1.39 14.25 -7.07
CA ARG A 126 2.04 13.27 -7.96
C ARG A 126 3.32 13.83 -8.58
N SER A 127 3.29 15.10 -9.01
CA SER A 127 4.50 15.79 -9.50
C SER A 127 5.56 15.93 -8.41
N ASN A 128 5.16 16.31 -7.18
CA ASN A 128 6.07 16.43 -6.05
C ASN A 128 6.67 15.08 -5.63
N LEU A 129 5.88 14.01 -5.67
CA LEU A 129 6.35 12.64 -5.47
C LEU A 129 7.44 12.30 -6.48
N TRP A 130 7.20 12.54 -7.77
CA TRP A 130 8.18 12.28 -8.82
C TRP A 130 9.50 13.00 -8.56
N SER A 131 9.45 14.30 -8.26
CA SER A 131 10.65 15.10 -7.99
C SER A 131 11.40 14.65 -6.72
N ALA A 132 10.68 14.19 -5.69
CA ALA A 132 11.30 13.60 -4.51
C ALA A 132 12.05 12.29 -4.87
N LEU A 133 11.44 11.44 -5.71
CA LEU A 133 12.05 10.18 -6.16
C LEU A 133 13.28 10.41 -7.04
N GLU A 134 13.30 11.46 -7.87
CA GLU A 134 14.46 11.86 -8.68
C GLU A 134 15.70 12.18 -7.82
N SER A 135 15.48 12.68 -6.61
CA SER A 135 16.55 13.00 -5.65
C SER A 135 16.85 11.86 -4.67
N THR A 136 16.11 10.77 -4.73
CA THR A 136 16.24 9.65 -3.80
C THR A 136 17.26 8.64 -4.31
N TRP A 137 18.09 8.11 -3.42
CA TRP A 137 19.03 7.04 -3.78
C TRP A 137 18.26 5.77 -4.18
N PHE A 138 18.68 5.13 -5.26
CA PHE A 138 18.07 3.90 -5.77
C PHE A 138 19.14 2.91 -6.26
N VAL A 139 18.71 1.67 -6.45
CA VAL A 139 19.48 0.61 -7.12
C VAL A 139 18.84 0.31 -8.47
N GLN A 140 19.65 0.22 -9.54
CA GLN A 140 19.17 -0.19 -10.85
C GLN A 140 20.11 -1.23 -11.48
N SER A 141 19.62 -1.94 -12.50
CA SER A 141 20.43 -2.89 -13.27
C SER A 141 21.61 -2.18 -13.93
N PRO A 142 22.83 -2.74 -13.93
CA PRO A 142 23.94 -2.22 -14.72
C PRO A 142 23.66 -2.19 -16.23
N ALA A 143 22.69 -2.98 -16.70
CA ALA A 143 22.24 -2.97 -18.09
C ALA A 143 21.25 -1.83 -18.40
N ALA A 144 20.74 -1.13 -17.38
CA ALA A 144 19.77 -0.06 -17.54
C ALA A 144 20.35 1.02 -18.48
N LYS A 145 19.59 1.34 -19.53
CA LYS A 145 19.92 2.44 -20.42
C LYS A 145 19.36 3.70 -19.78
N GLU A 146 20.23 4.46 -19.13
CA GLU A 146 19.83 5.69 -18.44
C GLU A 146 19.02 6.59 -19.35
N ALA A 147 17.97 7.13 -18.76
CA ALA A 147 17.06 8.03 -19.40
C ALA A 147 17.65 9.45 -19.49
N ASN A 148 18.52 9.69 -20.47
CA ASN A 148 19.19 10.99 -20.63
C ASN A 148 18.39 12.00 -21.49
N SER A 149 17.09 11.74 -21.71
CA SER A 149 16.17 12.62 -22.45
C SER A 149 14.75 12.46 -21.92
N ASP A 150 13.88 13.45 -22.15
CA ASP A 150 12.48 13.41 -21.69
C ASP A 150 11.73 12.16 -22.22
N ASP A 151 11.99 11.75 -23.46
CA ASP A 151 11.46 10.52 -24.07
C ASP A 151 11.95 9.23 -23.39
N ALA A 152 13.11 9.29 -22.73
CA ALA A 152 13.67 8.16 -22.01
C ALA A 152 13.22 8.15 -20.54
N LEU A 153 12.97 9.31 -19.92
CA LEU A 153 12.40 9.42 -18.57
C LEU A 153 10.94 8.95 -18.53
N ALA A 154 10.24 9.00 -19.67
CA ALA A 154 8.95 8.36 -19.90
C ALA A 154 8.99 6.82 -19.78
N LYS A 155 10.18 6.21 -19.65
CA LYS A 155 10.37 4.75 -19.53
C LYS A 155 11.14 4.34 -18.27
N THR A 156 11.08 5.16 -17.23
CA THR A 156 11.61 4.84 -15.91
C THR A 156 10.48 4.45 -14.97
N VAL A 157 10.66 3.37 -14.21
CA VAL A 157 9.77 3.00 -13.11
C VAL A 157 10.55 3.03 -11.81
N TYR A 158 10.12 3.89 -10.88
CA TYR A 158 10.55 3.83 -9.49
C TYR A 158 9.77 2.76 -8.75
N VAL A 159 10.46 1.97 -7.95
CA VAL A 159 9.86 0.90 -7.14
C VAL A 159 10.32 1.07 -5.69
N LEU A 160 9.42 1.46 -4.80
CA LEU A 160 9.68 1.42 -3.37
C LEU A 160 9.45 -0.01 -2.88
N ALA A 161 10.52 -0.68 -2.43
CA ALA A 161 10.53 -2.10 -2.17
C ALA A 161 11.12 -2.45 -0.79
N ASP A 162 10.45 -3.35 -0.07
CA ASP A 162 10.97 -3.95 1.16
C ASP A 162 11.57 -5.32 0.83
N MET A 163 12.79 -5.59 1.32
CA MET A 163 13.56 -6.80 0.97
C MET A 163 13.00 -8.10 1.57
N GLN A 164 12.01 -8.01 2.47
CA GLN A 164 11.28 -9.16 3.02
C GLN A 164 9.86 -9.30 2.44
N CYS A 165 9.46 -8.39 1.56
CA CYS A 165 8.10 -8.40 1.00
C CYS A 165 7.99 -9.42 -0.12
N ILE A 166 7.23 -10.51 0.10
CA ILE A 166 6.97 -11.57 -0.91
C ILE A 166 6.52 -11.00 -2.25
N TYR A 167 5.83 -9.86 -2.24
CA TYR A 167 5.35 -9.22 -3.45
C TYR A 167 6.44 -8.43 -4.18
N CYS A 168 7.40 -7.86 -3.46
CA CYS A 168 8.59 -7.25 -4.07
C CYS A 168 9.45 -8.31 -4.76
N HIS A 169 9.65 -9.47 -4.14
CA HIS A 169 10.35 -10.60 -4.75
C HIS A 169 9.66 -11.02 -6.06
N LEU A 170 8.33 -11.16 -6.04
CA LEU A 170 7.60 -11.59 -7.22
C LEU A 170 7.61 -10.53 -8.34
N LEU A 171 7.45 -9.25 -8.02
CA LEU A 171 7.59 -8.17 -9.00
C LEU A 171 8.98 -8.19 -9.63
N TRP A 172 10.03 -8.36 -8.83
CA TRP A 172 11.40 -8.42 -9.33
C TRP A 172 11.61 -9.60 -10.28
N GLN A 173 11.03 -10.77 -9.97
CA GLN A 173 11.06 -11.93 -10.86
C GLN A 173 10.31 -11.69 -12.18
N MET A 174 9.17 -11.00 -12.12
CA MET A 174 8.38 -10.62 -13.30
C MET A 174 9.13 -9.64 -14.22
N SER A 175 9.84 -8.68 -13.64
CA SER A 175 10.55 -7.63 -14.38
C SER A 175 12.01 -7.98 -14.71
N HIS A 176 12.53 -9.12 -14.23
CA HIS A 176 13.95 -9.45 -14.35
C HIS A 176 14.46 -9.39 -15.80
N ASN A 177 13.76 -10.06 -16.73
CA ASN A 177 14.15 -10.09 -18.14
C ASN A 177 14.20 -8.67 -18.74
N VAL A 178 13.19 -7.84 -18.48
CA VAL A 178 13.14 -6.51 -19.06
C VAL A 178 14.23 -5.60 -18.51
N MET A 179 14.59 -5.75 -17.23
CA MET A 179 15.73 -5.06 -16.62
C MET A 179 17.08 -5.50 -17.22
N GLN A 180 17.24 -6.78 -17.56
CA GLN A 180 18.45 -7.28 -18.24
C GLN A 180 18.53 -6.80 -19.69
N GLU A 181 17.39 -6.57 -20.34
CA GLU A 181 17.30 -5.96 -21.68
C GLU A 181 17.48 -4.43 -21.65
N GLY A 182 17.71 -3.86 -20.46
CA GLY A 182 18.08 -2.46 -20.25
C GLY A 182 16.92 -1.51 -19.95
N PHE A 183 15.76 -2.03 -19.56
CA PHE A 183 14.70 -1.20 -18.98
C PHE A 183 15.16 -0.58 -17.65
N ASP A 184 14.86 0.70 -17.45
CA ASP A 184 15.27 1.46 -16.27
C ASP A 184 14.23 1.28 -15.14
N MET A 185 14.50 0.31 -14.27
CA MET A 185 13.73 0.09 -13.05
C MET A 185 14.59 0.42 -11.83
N ARG A 186 14.17 1.45 -11.09
CA ARG A 186 14.91 2.06 -9.98
C ARG A 186 14.31 1.62 -8.66
N TRP A 187 15.01 0.73 -7.97
CA TRP A 187 14.58 0.13 -6.71
C TRP A 187 15.04 0.99 -5.54
N ILE A 188 14.09 1.63 -4.86
CA ILE A 188 14.31 2.41 -3.66
C ILE A 188 14.03 1.51 -2.45
N PRO A 189 15.03 1.18 -1.63
CA PRO A 189 14.81 0.32 -0.47
C PRO A 189 14.00 1.06 0.60
N VAL A 190 13.02 0.36 1.15
CA VAL A 190 12.27 0.73 2.35
C VAL A 190 12.31 -0.42 3.34
N ALA A 191 12.02 -0.15 4.61
CA ALA A 191 12.04 -1.15 5.67
C ALA A 191 10.85 -0.95 6.59
N VAL A 192 9.74 -1.60 6.26
CA VAL A 192 8.43 -1.40 6.89
C VAL A 192 7.82 -2.69 7.42
N LEU A 193 8.37 -3.86 7.08
CA LEU A 193 7.78 -5.16 7.46
C LEU A 193 8.43 -5.79 8.70
N SER A 194 9.75 -5.71 8.86
CA SER A 194 10.45 -6.42 9.94
C SER A 194 11.82 -5.82 10.27
N PRO A 195 12.45 -6.20 11.40
CA PRO A 195 13.85 -5.85 11.68
C PRO A 195 14.83 -6.35 10.60
N ALA A 196 14.54 -7.50 9.99
CA ALA A 196 15.35 -8.03 8.89
C ALA A 196 15.27 -7.16 7.63
N SER A 197 14.11 -6.52 7.38
CA SER A 197 13.95 -5.53 6.31
C SER A 197 14.92 -4.36 6.49
N TRP A 198 15.06 -3.85 7.72
CA TRP A 198 15.98 -2.77 8.04
C TRP A 198 17.43 -3.17 7.77
N GLN A 199 17.84 -4.32 8.29
CA GLN A 199 19.22 -4.82 8.12
C GLN A 199 19.57 -5.00 6.63
N GLN A 200 18.67 -5.60 5.85
CA GLN A 200 18.89 -5.85 4.42
C GLN A 200 18.88 -4.56 3.59
N ALA A 201 17.98 -3.62 3.88
CA ALA A 201 17.96 -2.31 3.23
C ALA A 201 19.24 -1.53 3.53
N THR A 202 19.68 -1.48 4.79
CA THR A 202 20.93 -0.83 5.19
C THR A 202 22.13 -1.46 4.49
N ALA A 203 22.24 -2.78 4.51
CA ALA A 203 23.32 -3.48 3.82
C ALA A 203 23.30 -3.21 2.31
N LEU A 204 22.12 -3.18 1.68
CA LEU A 204 21.95 -2.86 0.27
C LEU A 204 22.46 -1.45 -0.07
N MET A 205 22.10 -0.46 0.73
CA MET A 205 22.50 0.94 0.55
C MET A 205 24.01 1.18 0.76
N GLN A 206 24.65 0.32 1.56
CA GLN A 206 26.09 0.40 1.85
C GLN A 206 26.96 -0.45 0.92
N HIS A 207 26.37 -1.34 0.12
CA HIS A 207 27.10 -2.33 -0.66
C HIS A 207 27.80 -1.72 -1.87
N ASP A 208 29.05 -2.10 -2.15
CA ASP A 208 29.81 -1.62 -3.31
C ASP A 208 29.20 -2.04 -4.66
N LYS A 209 28.43 -3.13 -4.65
CA LYS A 209 27.71 -3.66 -5.81
C LYS A 209 26.23 -3.85 -5.47
N PRO A 210 25.47 -2.76 -5.32
CA PRO A 210 24.14 -2.83 -4.72
C PRO A 210 23.18 -3.68 -5.56
N TYR A 211 23.25 -3.64 -6.90
CA TYR A 211 22.39 -4.48 -7.73
C TYR A 211 22.67 -5.97 -7.58
N THR A 212 23.93 -6.38 -7.40
CA THR A 212 24.26 -7.79 -7.15
C THR A 212 23.64 -8.28 -5.85
N LEU A 213 23.68 -7.45 -4.79
CA LEU A 213 23.05 -7.79 -3.52
C LEU A 213 21.51 -7.78 -3.64
N LEU A 214 20.92 -6.82 -4.37
CA LEU A 214 19.49 -6.78 -4.66
C LEU A 214 19.02 -8.07 -5.37
N ASP A 215 19.72 -8.51 -6.43
CA ASP A 215 19.42 -9.76 -7.16
C ASP A 215 19.44 -10.97 -6.20
N GLN A 216 20.45 -11.05 -5.33
CA GLN A 216 20.56 -12.12 -4.35
C GLN A 216 19.41 -12.11 -3.32
N LEU A 217 19.10 -10.93 -2.77
CA LEU A 217 18.01 -10.73 -1.81
C LEU A 217 16.66 -11.06 -2.45
N MET A 218 16.43 -10.65 -3.69
CA MET A 218 15.15 -10.85 -4.36
C MET A 218 14.92 -12.30 -4.81
N ARG A 219 15.98 -13.06 -5.12
CA ARG A 219 15.86 -14.49 -5.49
C ARG A 219 15.78 -15.45 -4.30
N SER A 220 16.33 -15.08 -3.15
CA SER A 220 16.54 -16.03 -2.05
C SER A 220 16.40 -15.39 -0.68
N LYS A 221 16.04 -16.20 0.33
CA LYS A 221 16.14 -15.78 1.73
C LYS A 221 17.62 -15.73 2.13
N VAL A 222 18.25 -14.57 1.99
CA VAL A 222 19.62 -14.36 2.46
C VAL A 222 19.62 -14.26 3.98
N ALA A 223 20.24 -15.23 4.65
CA ALA A 223 20.19 -15.36 6.10
C ALA A 223 21.02 -14.31 6.86
N LYS A 224 22.06 -13.73 6.25
CA LYS A 224 22.93 -12.72 6.88
C LYS A 224 23.45 -11.72 5.88
N VAL A 225 23.41 -10.44 6.25
CA VAL A 225 23.98 -9.32 5.51
C VAL A 225 25.06 -8.65 6.36
N GLN A 226 26.01 -7.98 5.71
CA GLN A 226 27.07 -7.22 6.39
C GLN A 226 26.68 -5.74 6.41
N ILE A 227 26.90 -5.07 7.54
CA ILE A 227 26.61 -3.66 7.74
C ILE A 227 27.88 -2.98 8.22
N ASP A 228 28.29 -1.95 7.49
CA ASP A 228 29.34 -1.02 7.89
C ASP A 228 28.79 -0.10 9.00
N GLN A 229 29.28 -0.32 10.22
CA GLN A 229 28.81 0.42 11.40
C GLN A 229 29.19 1.90 11.34
N ASP A 230 30.27 2.26 10.63
CA ASP A 230 30.72 3.65 10.53
C ASP A 230 29.76 4.48 9.65
N LYS A 231 29.07 3.83 8.71
CA LYS A 231 28.05 4.44 7.83
C LYS A 231 26.62 4.25 8.32
N ALA A 232 26.42 3.52 9.43
CA ALA A 232 25.10 3.09 9.88
C ALA A 232 24.17 4.29 10.12
N GLN A 233 24.63 5.34 10.82
CA GLN A 233 23.79 6.50 11.14
C GLN A 233 23.31 7.25 9.88
N GLN A 234 24.19 7.48 8.90
CA GLN A 234 23.81 8.17 7.66
C GLN A 234 22.82 7.31 6.84
N THR A 235 23.06 6.01 6.80
CA THR A 235 22.19 5.06 6.08
C THR A 235 20.82 4.97 6.74
N ASP A 236 20.79 4.96 8.08
CA ASP A 236 19.58 4.94 8.90
C ASP A 236 18.70 6.17 8.63
N GLN A 237 19.30 7.36 8.57
CA GLN A 237 18.59 8.59 8.21
C GLN A 237 18.01 8.54 6.79
N ALA A 238 18.77 8.05 5.82
CA ALA A 238 18.30 7.92 4.44
C ALA A 238 17.15 6.90 4.33
N LEU A 239 17.23 5.78 5.04
CA LEU A 239 16.18 4.76 5.06
C LEU A 239 14.90 5.27 5.78
N HIS A 240 15.06 6.04 6.86
CA HIS A 240 13.95 6.76 7.49
C HIS A 240 13.28 7.74 6.52
N ALA A 241 14.06 8.48 5.71
CA ALA A 241 13.53 9.39 4.71
C ALA A 241 12.75 8.65 3.61
N ASN A 242 13.24 7.50 3.14
CA ASN A 242 12.52 6.65 2.17
C ASN A 242 11.17 6.17 2.74
N ASN A 243 11.16 5.70 3.99
CA ASN A 243 9.93 5.30 4.68
C ASN A 243 8.96 6.48 4.89
N ALA A 244 9.48 7.67 5.18
CA ALA A 244 8.67 8.88 5.36
C ALA A 244 8.04 9.34 4.04
N LEU A 245 8.75 9.21 2.91
CA LEU A 245 8.22 9.49 1.58
C LEU A 245 6.98 8.62 1.29
N MET A 246 7.02 7.33 1.64
CA MET A 246 5.84 6.47 1.53
C MET A 246 4.65 7.02 2.33
N GLN A 247 4.87 7.41 3.59
CA GLN A 247 3.81 7.93 4.44
C GLN A 247 3.23 9.24 3.93
N GLN A 248 4.09 10.16 3.49
CA GLN A 248 3.73 11.49 2.99
C GLN A 248 2.83 11.40 1.76
N TYR A 249 3.12 10.46 0.85
CA TYR A 249 2.38 10.30 -0.41
C TYR A 249 1.37 9.15 -0.39
N GLY A 250 1.01 8.65 0.80
CA GLY A 250 -0.01 7.60 0.92
C GLY A 250 0.34 6.29 0.20
N LEU A 251 1.62 5.96 0.10
CA LEU A 251 2.10 4.67 -0.39
C LEU A 251 2.05 3.68 0.78
N MET A 252 0.99 2.88 0.81
CA MET A 252 0.53 2.12 1.97
C MET A 252 1.02 0.66 2.00
N GLY A 253 1.78 0.24 1.00
CA GLY A 253 2.33 -1.11 0.90
C GLY A 253 3.47 -1.18 -0.11
N THR A 254 4.19 -2.30 -0.09
CA THR A 254 5.26 -2.60 -1.03
C THR A 254 4.90 -3.82 -1.90
N PRO A 255 5.32 -3.86 -3.17
CA PRO A 255 5.99 -2.77 -3.88
C PRO A 255 5.04 -1.60 -4.15
N ALA A 256 5.55 -0.37 -4.17
CA ALA A 256 4.85 0.78 -4.75
C ALA A 256 5.59 1.23 -6.01
N LEU A 257 4.91 1.23 -7.14
CA LEU A 257 5.45 1.59 -8.45
C LEU A 257 5.01 3.01 -8.80
N VAL A 258 5.96 3.83 -9.28
CA VAL A 258 5.71 5.19 -9.74
C VAL A 258 6.36 5.37 -11.11
N TRP A 259 5.60 5.80 -12.11
CA TRP A 259 6.07 5.99 -13.49
C TRP A 259 5.37 7.18 -14.14
N LYS A 260 5.85 7.63 -15.30
CA LYS A 260 5.11 8.57 -16.17
C LYS A 260 4.42 7.78 -17.28
N ASP A 261 3.14 8.02 -17.53
CA ASP A 261 2.43 7.42 -18.66
C ASP A 261 2.77 8.10 -19.99
N ASP A 262 2.15 7.63 -21.08
CA ASP A 262 2.35 8.17 -22.44
C ASP A 262 1.96 9.66 -22.57
N GLN A 263 1.20 10.21 -21.62
CA GLN A 263 0.82 11.62 -21.54
C GLN A 263 1.77 12.43 -20.64
N GLY A 264 2.81 11.79 -20.08
CA GLY A 264 3.75 12.39 -19.14
C GLY A 264 3.18 12.57 -17.73
N GLN A 265 1.97 12.05 -17.44
CA GLN A 265 1.38 12.14 -16.12
C GLN A 265 1.98 11.09 -15.19
N VAL A 266 2.29 11.50 -13.96
CA VAL A 266 2.82 10.58 -12.96
C VAL A 266 1.70 9.65 -12.49
N GLN A 267 1.91 8.35 -12.64
CA GLN A 267 1.01 7.29 -12.21
C GLN A 267 1.62 6.53 -11.04
N VAL A 268 0.74 5.98 -10.20
CA VAL A 268 1.13 5.20 -9.02
C VAL A 268 0.33 3.90 -9.00
N ALA A 269 1.01 2.79 -8.74
CA ALA A 269 0.39 1.51 -8.46
C ALA A 269 0.96 0.94 -7.15
N GLN A 270 0.10 0.34 -6.34
CA GLN A 270 0.50 -0.28 -5.08
C GLN A 270 0.23 -1.78 -5.14
N GLY A 271 1.15 -2.58 -4.59
CA GLY A 271 1.15 -4.02 -4.76
C GLY A 271 1.67 -4.44 -6.14
N ILE A 272 1.50 -5.71 -6.47
CA ILE A 272 1.91 -6.24 -7.77
C ILE A 272 0.84 -5.91 -8.81
N PRO A 273 1.19 -5.26 -9.93
CA PRO A 273 0.30 -5.15 -11.07
C PRO A 273 0.12 -6.51 -11.76
N PRO A 274 -1.08 -6.85 -12.26
CA PRO A 274 -1.26 -8.01 -13.13
C PRO A 274 -0.25 -7.99 -14.30
N PRO A 275 0.21 -9.14 -14.81
CA PRO A 275 1.27 -9.17 -15.84
C PRO A 275 1.00 -8.27 -17.05
N LYS A 276 -0.23 -8.29 -17.58
CA LYS A 276 -0.63 -7.44 -18.71
C LYS A 276 -0.57 -5.95 -18.39
N GLU A 277 -0.82 -5.58 -17.13
CA GLU A 277 -0.72 -4.19 -16.70
C GLU A 277 0.74 -3.79 -16.54
N LEU A 278 1.57 -4.66 -15.97
CA LEU A 278 3.01 -4.43 -15.90
C LEU A 278 3.63 -4.31 -17.31
N GLU A 279 3.18 -5.10 -18.29
CA GLU A 279 3.59 -4.96 -19.71
C GLU A 279 3.28 -3.59 -20.28
N LYS A 280 2.13 -2.99 -19.94
CA LYS A 280 1.81 -1.62 -20.34
C LYS A 280 2.71 -0.61 -19.65
N ILE A 281 2.92 -0.76 -18.34
CA ILE A 281 3.78 0.13 -17.54
C ILE A 281 5.21 0.15 -18.11
N VAL A 282 5.76 -1.01 -18.49
CA VAL A 282 7.12 -1.09 -19.06
C VAL A 282 7.15 -0.85 -20.59
N GLY A 283 5.99 -0.75 -21.23
CA GLY A 283 5.84 -0.55 -22.68
C GLY A 283 6.30 -1.72 -23.55
N LYS A 284 6.45 -2.93 -23.00
CA LYS A 284 6.84 -4.15 -23.74
C LYS A 284 6.47 -5.45 -23.01
N GLY A 285 6.53 -6.56 -23.74
CA GLY A 285 6.33 -7.90 -23.16
C GLY A 285 7.38 -8.26 -22.10
N LEU A 286 6.96 -8.93 -21.02
CA LEU A 286 7.85 -9.34 -19.92
C LEU A 286 8.78 -10.52 -20.27
N GLY A 287 8.62 -11.10 -21.46
CA GLY A 287 9.33 -12.30 -21.89
C GLY A 287 8.87 -13.55 -21.14
N THR A 288 9.71 -14.59 -21.16
CA THR A 288 9.36 -15.87 -20.53
C THR A 288 9.66 -15.83 -19.04
N MET A 289 8.60 -15.92 -18.23
CA MET A 289 8.73 -16.12 -16.77
C MET A 289 8.95 -17.59 -16.41
N PRO A 290 9.68 -17.89 -15.31
CA PRO A 290 9.77 -19.23 -14.73
C PRO A 290 8.38 -19.84 -14.45
N PRO A 291 8.18 -21.17 -14.62
CA PRO A 291 6.88 -21.80 -14.40
C PRO A 291 6.29 -21.60 -13.00
N ASP A 292 7.12 -21.61 -11.96
CA ASP A 292 6.72 -21.39 -10.56
C ASP A 292 6.24 -19.95 -10.34
N VAL A 293 6.91 -18.98 -10.96
CA VAL A 293 6.50 -17.57 -10.96
C VAL A 293 5.14 -17.40 -11.63
N LYS A 294 4.94 -18.04 -12.81
CA LYS A 294 3.65 -18.03 -13.51
C LYS A 294 2.53 -18.62 -12.67
N GLN A 295 2.79 -19.73 -11.98
CA GLN A 295 1.81 -20.38 -11.12
C GLN A 295 1.42 -19.50 -9.92
N LYS A 296 2.39 -18.88 -9.24
CA LYS A 296 2.14 -17.95 -8.14
C LYS A 296 1.33 -16.73 -8.57
N ILE A 297 1.66 -16.14 -9.72
CA ILE A 297 0.88 -15.03 -10.28
C ILE A 297 -0.55 -15.48 -10.57
N ALA A 298 -0.72 -16.65 -11.19
CA ALA A 298 -2.04 -17.17 -11.52
C ALA A 298 -2.90 -17.43 -10.27
N SER A 299 -2.31 -17.86 -9.14
CA SER A 299 -3.03 -18.02 -7.89
C SER A 299 -3.42 -16.69 -7.26
N LEU A 300 -2.56 -15.66 -7.31
CA LEU A 300 -2.85 -14.34 -6.76
C LEU A 300 -4.09 -13.67 -7.38
N TYR A 301 -4.25 -13.82 -8.70
CA TYR A 301 -5.36 -13.21 -9.46
C TYR A 301 -6.50 -14.19 -9.78
N LYS A 302 -6.46 -15.42 -9.26
CA LYS A 302 -7.61 -16.32 -9.37
C LYS A 302 -8.74 -15.71 -8.53
N LYS A 303 -9.82 -15.29 -9.18
CA LYS A 303 -11.08 -15.05 -8.47
C LYS A 303 -11.55 -16.43 -8.00
N GLU A 304 -11.65 -16.62 -6.68
CA GLU A 304 -12.44 -17.73 -6.16
C GLU A 304 -13.86 -17.51 -6.68
N GLN A 305 -14.36 -18.48 -7.44
CA GLN A 305 -15.75 -18.54 -7.89
C GLN A 305 -16.60 -19.14 -6.77
#